data_AF-A0A8H4EHP5-F1
#
_entry.id   AF-A0A8H4EHP5-F1
#
_cell.length_a   1.000
_cell.length_b   1.000
_cell.length_c   1.000
_cell.angle_alpha   90.00
_cell.angle_beta   90.00
_cell.angle_gamma   90.00
#
_symmetry.space_group_name_H-M   'P 1'
#
loop_
_entity.id
_entity.type
_entity.pdbx_description
1 polymer ?
#
loop_
_entity_poly.entity_id
_entity_poly.type
_entity_poly.pdbx_seq_one_letter_code
_entity_poly.pdbx_strand_id
1 'polypeptide(L)'
;MNEEQSNTSVPKISLTKQVTDQEVDTPDIYISDPINVNPNSIANIEKFLLHIEKISGIKNRTRKWVVVTCDGVPYCFSTKLKEKFPWAIDLKRYAICQGYQTKNQLSYFKKCADHHKSWDSICSIYHQAMAMELLWPYVKSHPIPSVDGYLAWVKEQQDSLYLIKYEQTFVYLQAIINYRKAIRMNNPILKKAARRVFSPVWSARHHPIYHLIEAANEVQLMKLHPEIHNIIEKTCIVSRSGHSEQHQGLDAIIEEVNKALKSLIPLVPQDHHWKIALRKNLFKVIGYNEDQLLGPRTRPESTMECQRFQTLLRNFEFVNLLNSKPVCQSLDGEYELNEDLINFTPLAKQARQSFIIDTFINKGILLLFRLIPVTKQEAEAQKNEENMTIPEIVVKIETLFEPFGESTQKKYLG
;
A
#
# COMPACT_ATOMS: atom_id res chain seq x y z
N MET A 1 -23.63 35.13 -44.03
CA MET A 1 -24.70 34.63 -43.14
C MET A 1 -24.53 33.13 -43.05
N ASN A 2 -24.21 32.67 -41.84
CA ASN A 2 -24.15 31.32 -41.27
C ASN A 2 -23.00 30.34 -41.65
N GLU A 3 -22.20 30.12 -40.61
CA GLU A 3 -21.31 28.99 -40.28
C GLU A 3 -22.08 27.71 -39.93
N GLU A 4 -21.41 26.55 -40.05
CA GLU A 4 -21.17 25.52 -39.01
C GLU A 4 -20.73 24.20 -39.70
N GLN A 5 -19.44 23.86 -39.68
CA GLN A 5 -18.67 23.14 -38.64
C GLN A 5 -18.76 21.61 -38.68
N SER A 6 -17.55 21.04 -38.63
CA SER A 6 -17.13 19.66 -38.84
C SER A 6 -17.54 18.68 -37.74
N ASN A 7 -17.80 17.42 -38.12
CA ASN A 7 -17.65 16.27 -37.24
C ASN A 7 -16.81 15.18 -37.95
N THR A 8 -15.48 15.25 -37.80
CA THR A 8 -14.58 14.13 -38.05
C THR A 8 -14.76 13.09 -36.94
N SER A 9 -15.37 11.95 -37.27
CA SER A 9 -15.40 10.81 -36.37
C SER A 9 -14.03 10.11 -36.37
N VAL A 10 -13.47 9.92 -35.19
CA VAL A 10 -12.23 9.15 -35.00
C VAL A 10 -12.58 7.65 -35.15
N PRO A 11 -11.83 6.84 -35.90
CA PRO A 11 -12.17 5.42 -36.10
C PRO A 11 -11.94 4.62 -34.80
N LYS A 12 -12.93 3.79 -34.42
CA LYS A 12 -12.75 2.72 -33.43
C LYS A 12 -11.80 1.66 -34.01
N ILE A 13 -10.67 1.44 -33.35
CA ILE A 13 -9.68 0.44 -33.77
C ILE A 13 -10.21 -0.96 -33.39
N SER A 14 -10.65 -1.73 -34.39
CA SER A 14 -10.85 -3.18 -34.29
C SER A 14 -9.51 -3.85 -34.59
N LEU A 15 -8.90 -4.50 -33.60
CA LEU A 15 -7.50 -4.97 -33.65
C LEU A 15 -7.33 -6.44 -34.08
N THR A 16 -8.36 -7.11 -34.58
CA THR A 16 -8.27 -8.54 -34.90
C THR A 16 -8.80 -8.82 -36.29
N LYS A 17 -7.93 -8.68 -37.29
CA LYS A 17 -8.03 -9.46 -38.53
C LYS A 17 -6.65 -9.62 -39.19
N GLN A 18 -6.06 -10.80 -38.98
CA GLN A 18 -5.28 -11.66 -39.91
C GLN A 18 -4.26 -12.51 -39.08
N VAL A 19 -3.99 -13.80 -39.31
CA VAL A 19 -4.51 -14.89 -40.16
C VAL A 19 -3.96 -16.20 -39.57
N THR A 20 -4.75 -17.29 -39.67
CA THR A 20 -4.44 -18.73 -39.49
C THR A 20 -3.94 -19.25 -38.14
N ASP A 21 -4.86 -19.79 -37.33
CA ASP A 21 -4.82 -21.18 -36.84
C ASP A 21 -6.22 -21.57 -36.30
N GLN A 22 -6.55 -22.86 -36.31
CA GLN A 22 -7.89 -23.47 -36.18
C GLN A 22 -8.87 -22.79 -35.19
N GLU A 23 -10.07 -22.47 -35.71
CA GLU A 23 -11.16 -21.70 -35.07
C GLU A 23 -11.62 -22.25 -33.71
N VAL A 24 -10.97 -21.80 -32.63
CA VAL A 24 -11.73 -21.46 -31.43
C VAL A 24 -12.26 -20.06 -31.68
N ASP A 25 -13.56 -19.94 -31.90
CA ASP A 25 -14.24 -18.66 -32.10
C ASP A 25 -14.09 -17.85 -30.79
N THR A 26 -13.03 -17.02 -30.71
CA THR A 26 -12.74 -16.20 -29.54
C THR A 26 -13.55 -14.91 -29.65
N PRO A 27 -14.56 -14.68 -28.78
CA PRO A 27 -15.36 -13.47 -28.87
C PRO A 27 -14.53 -12.18 -28.72
N ASP A 28 -15.06 -11.09 -29.26
CA ASP A 28 -14.45 -9.76 -29.13
C ASP A 28 -14.22 -9.41 -27.65
N ILE A 29 -13.01 -8.96 -27.33
CA ILE A 29 -12.68 -8.43 -26.01
C ILE A 29 -13.14 -6.97 -25.94
N TYR A 30 -14.06 -6.68 -25.03
CA TYR A 30 -14.58 -5.35 -24.77
C TYR A 30 -14.04 -4.81 -23.44
N ILE A 31 -13.44 -3.63 -23.50
CA ILE A 31 -12.96 -2.87 -22.34
C ILE A 31 -13.93 -1.70 -22.14
N SER A 32 -14.67 -1.71 -21.03
CA SER A 32 -15.61 -0.63 -20.68
C SER A 32 -14.91 0.48 -19.91
N ASP A 33 -15.52 1.66 -19.91
CA ASP A 33 -15.14 2.73 -18.99
C ASP A 33 -15.21 2.26 -17.51
N PRO A 34 -14.38 2.82 -16.62
CA PRO A 34 -14.43 2.50 -15.20
C PRO A 34 -15.80 2.77 -14.60
N ILE A 35 -16.35 1.80 -13.87
CA ILE A 35 -17.60 1.98 -13.14
C ILE A 35 -17.26 2.55 -11.76
N ASN A 36 -17.66 3.79 -11.51
CA ASN A 36 -17.36 4.50 -10.27
C ASN A 36 -18.31 4.08 -9.13
N VAL A 37 -18.30 2.79 -8.78
CA VAL A 37 -19.07 2.21 -7.67
C VAL A 37 -18.14 1.58 -6.65
N ASN A 38 -18.37 1.90 -5.38
CA ASN A 38 -17.65 1.28 -4.27
C ASN A 38 -18.16 -0.16 -4.07
N PRO A 39 -17.34 -1.21 -4.27
CA PRO A 39 -17.80 -2.60 -4.17
C PRO A 39 -18.09 -3.08 -2.75
N ASN A 40 -17.97 -2.22 -1.72
CA ASN A 40 -18.15 -2.59 -0.32
C ASN A 40 -19.62 -2.81 0.11
N SER A 41 -20.58 -2.83 -0.83
CA SER A 41 -21.97 -3.15 -0.53
C SER A 41 -22.55 -4.12 -1.57
N ILE A 42 -23.44 -5.01 -1.12
CA ILE A 42 -24.12 -5.99 -1.97
C ILE A 42 -24.86 -5.28 -3.12
N ALA A 43 -25.53 -4.17 -2.84
CA ALA A 43 -26.24 -3.38 -3.84
C ALA A 43 -25.31 -2.81 -4.93
N ASN A 44 -24.07 -2.45 -4.58
CA ASN A 44 -23.09 -1.96 -5.55
C ASN A 44 -22.48 -3.10 -6.37
N ILE A 45 -22.27 -4.29 -5.77
CA ILE A 45 -21.88 -5.51 -6.48
C ILE A 45 -22.97 -5.90 -7.49
N GLU A 46 -24.23 -5.85 -7.10
CA GLU A 46 -25.36 -6.16 -7.99
C GLU A 46 -25.42 -5.19 -9.18
N LYS A 47 -25.30 -3.88 -8.95
CA LYS A 47 -25.20 -2.88 -10.02
C LYS A 47 -24.03 -3.13 -10.97
N PHE A 48 -22.89 -3.56 -10.42
CA PHE A 48 -21.70 -3.89 -11.20
C PHE A 48 -21.93 -5.13 -12.08
N LEU A 49 -22.51 -6.20 -11.52
CA LEU A 49 -22.85 -7.43 -12.25
C LEU A 49 -23.88 -7.17 -13.35
N LEU A 50 -24.92 -6.37 -13.07
CA LEU A 50 -25.91 -5.95 -14.08
C LEU A 50 -25.27 -5.14 -15.21
N HIS A 51 -24.29 -4.31 -14.89
CA HIS A 51 -23.54 -3.59 -15.92
C HIS A 51 -22.72 -4.56 -16.79
N ILE A 52 -21.98 -5.51 -16.19
CA ILE A 52 -21.25 -6.56 -16.91
C ILE A 52 -22.20 -7.34 -17.82
N GLU A 53 -23.36 -7.75 -17.31
CA GLU A 53 -24.38 -8.46 -18.08
C GLU A 53 -24.83 -7.66 -19.31
N LYS A 54 -24.99 -6.35 -19.17
CA LYS A 54 -25.34 -5.43 -20.26
C LYS A 54 -24.21 -5.33 -21.29
N ILE A 55 -22.98 -5.04 -20.86
CA ILE A 55 -21.86 -4.76 -21.78
C ILE A 55 -21.28 -6.02 -22.43
N SER A 56 -21.38 -7.17 -21.78
CA SER A 56 -21.02 -8.47 -22.36
C SER A 56 -22.00 -8.91 -23.44
N GLY A 57 -23.16 -8.25 -23.56
CA GLY A 57 -24.16 -8.61 -24.57
C GLY A 57 -24.77 -10.00 -24.35
N ILE A 58 -24.71 -10.54 -23.14
CA ILE A 58 -25.25 -11.87 -22.80
C ILE A 58 -26.74 -11.95 -23.13
N LYS A 59 -27.52 -10.91 -22.78
CA LYS A 59 -28.96 -10.84 -23.11
C LYS A 59 -29.23 -10.78 -24.61
N ASN A 60 -28.33 -10.15 -25.36
CA ASN A 60 -28.48 -9.93 -26.79
C ASN A 60 -27.83 -11.03 -27.64
N ARG A 61 -27.35 -12.12 -27.00
CA ARG A 61 -26.64 -13.25 -27.62
C ARG A 61 -25.39 -12.89 -28.44
N THR A 62 -24.90 -11.65 -28.35
CA THR A 62 -23.68 -11.19 -29.05
C THR A 62 -22.40 -11.57 -28.31
N ARG A 63 -22.51 -11.94 -27.01
CA ARG A 63 -21.47 -12.49 -26.11
C ARG A 63 -20.05 -11.98 -26.38
N LYS A 64 -19.60 -11.01 -25.58
CA LYS A 64 -18.24 -10.45 -25.60
C LYS A 64 -17.48 -10.85 -24.35
N TRP A 65 -16.17 -11.07 -24.49
CA TRP A 65 -15.30 -11.17 -23.33
C TRP A 65 -15.19 -9.78 -22.70
N VAL A 66 -15.50 -9.67 -21.41
CA VAL A 66 -15.41 -8.41 -20.66
C VAL A 66 -14.29 -8.54 -19.64
N VAL A 67 -13.31 -7.65 -19.74
CA VAL A 67 -12.23 -7.58 -18.75
C VAL A 67 -12.73 -6.81 -17.53
N VAL A 68 -12.72 -7.46 -16.37
CA VAL A 68 -13.09 -6.88 -15.09
C VAL A 68 -11.84 -6.69 -14.23
N THR A 69 -11.52 -5.45 -13.87
CA THR A 69 -10.40 -5.13 -12.99
C THR A 69 -10.86 -4.31 -11.79
N CYS A 70 -10.54 -4.77 -10.58
CA CYS A 70 -10.69 -3.98 -9.34
C CYS A 70 -9.35 -3.28 -9.03
N ASP A 71 -9.26 -1.98 -9.28
CA ASP A 71 -8.02 -1.19 -9.18
C ASP A 71 -7.70 -0.66 -7.77
N GLY A 72 -8.65 -0.74 -6.83
CA GLY A 72 -8.45 -0.34 -5.43
C GLY A 72 -7.48 -1.23 -4.66
N VAL A 73 -7.28 -2.48 -5.08
CA VAL A 73 -6.43 -3.45 -4.39
C VAL A 73 -4.94 -3.00 -4.36
N PRO A 74 -4.32 -2.59 -5.48
CA PRO A 74 -3.05 -1.85 -5.53
C PRO A 74 -2.84 -0.77 -4.45
N TYR A 75 -3.82 0.10 -4.24
CA TYR A 75 -3.73 1.20 -3.29
C TYR A 75 -3.87 0.70 -1.84
N CYS A 76 -4.78 -0.25 -1.60
CA CYS A 76 -4.94 -0.93 -0.32
C CYS A 76 -3.69 -1.74 0.09
N PHE A 77 -2.97 -2.33 -0.88
CA PHE A 77 -1.68 -2.95 -0.61
C PHE A 77 -0.68 -1.89 -0.11
N SER A 78 -0.49 -0.79 -0.82
CA SER A 78 0.52 0.20 -0.38
C SER A 78 0.28 0.71 1.05
N THR A 79 -0.96 1.03 1.42
CA THR A 79 -1.29 1.61 2.74
C THR A 79 -1.02 0.65 3.91
N LYS A 80 -1.17 -0.66 3.71
CA LYS A 80 -1.02 -1.67 4.76
C LYS A 80 0.41 -2.06 5.09
N LEU A 81 1.37 -1.73 4.21
CA LEU A 81 2.78 -2.07 4.40
C LEU A 81 3.39 -1.34 5.62
N LYS A 82 2.78 -0.21 6.01
CA LYS A 82 3.20 0.61 7.17
C LYS A 82 2.76 0.07 8.52
N GLU A 83 1.67 -0.70 8.57
CA GLU A 83 1.10 -1.10 9.87
C GLU A 83 2.05 -1.99 10.67
N LYS A 84 3.00 -2.67 9.99
CA LYS A 84 3.83 -3.72 10.62
C LYS A 84 5.32 -3.73 10.27
N PHE A 85 5.80 -2.97 9.29
CA PHE A 85 7.18 -3.16 8.82
C PHE A 85 8.22 -2.12 9.27
N PRO A 86 7.88 -0.86 9.60
CA PRO A 86 8.84 0.02 10.30
C PRO A 86 8.29 0.72 11.55
N TRP A 87 7.03 0.46 11.95
CA TRP A 87 6.39 1.18 13.06
C TRP A 87 7.18 1.09 14.38
N ALA A 88 7.61 -0.12 14.74
CA ALA A 88 8.36 -0.38 15.97
C ALA A 88 9.84 0.01 15.88
N ILE A 89 10.37 0.23 14.66
CA ILE A 89 11.78 0.56 14.44
C ILE A 89 11.97 2.07 14.61
N ASP A 90 11.30 2.88 13.79
CA ASP A 90 11.54 4.33 13.75
C ASP A 90 10.33 5.17 13.33
N LEU A 91 9.33 4.59 12.64
CA LEU A 91 8.18 5.35 12.16
C LEU A 91 7.29 5.93 13.26
N LYS A 92 7.17 5.27 14.42
CA LYS A 92 6.45 5.83 15.59
C LYS A 92 7.07 7.16 15.99
N ARG A 93 8.40 7.22 16.05
CA ARG A 93 9.15 8.43 16.43
C ARG A 93 9.12 9.49 15.33
N TYR A 94 9.16 9.08 14.07
CA TYR A 94 8.89 9.97 12.94
C TYR A 94 7.51 10.64 13.09
N ALA A 95 6.45 9.88 13.38
CA ALA A 95 5.12 10.43 13.59
C ALA A 95 5.08 11.44 14.75
N ILE A 96 5.77 11.16 15.86
CA ILE A 96 5.92 12.11 16.98
C ILE A 96 6.63 13.39 16.50
N CYS A 97 7.69 13.26 15.69
CA CYS A 97 8.40 14.39 15.09
C CYS A 97 7.46 15.25 14.21
N GLN A 98 6.52 14.63 13.51
CA GLN A 98 5.49 15.31 12.71
C GLN A 98 4.34 15.90 13.56
N GLY A 99 4.40 15.83 14.89
CA GLY A 99 3.43 16.44 15.80
C GLY A 99 2.29 15.53 16.25
N TYR A 100 2.32 14.22 15.92
CA TYR A 100 1.36 13.25 16.43
C TYR A 100 1.79 12.78 17.83
N GLN A 101 1.21 13.35 18.88
CA GLN A 101 1.66 13.15 20.27
C GLN A 101 0.79 12.16 21.05
N THR A 102 -0.52 12.13 20.80
CA THR A 102 -1.44 11.28 21.57
C THR A 102 -1.54 9.86 20.98
N LYS A 103 -1.94 8.87 21.79
CA LYS A 103 -2.19 7.49 21.33
C LYS A 103 -3.20 7.45 20.17
N ASN A 104 -4.22 8.32 20.20
CA ASN A 104 -5.23 8.42 19.15
C ASN A 104 -4.63 9.01 17.86
N GLN A 105 -3.82 10.07 17.97
CA GLN A 105 -3.10 10.65 16.84
C GLN A 105 -2.12 9.67 16.20
N LEU A 106 -1.34 8.95 17.02
CA LEU A 106 -0.43 7.91 16.55
C LEU A 106 -1.17 6.76 15.88
N SER A 107 -2.30 6.33 16.44
CA SER A 107 -3.19 5.34 15.83
C SER A 107 -3.75 5.82 14.50
N TYR A 108 -4.14 7.10 14.42
CA TYR A 108 -4.64 7.74 13.19
C TYR A 108 -3.59 7.74 12.07
N PHE A 109 -2.35 8.14 12.40
CA PHE A 109 -1.22 8.14 11.47
C PHE A 109 -0.84 6.71 11.07
N LYS A 110 -0.75 5.78 12.03
CA LYS A 110 -0.44 4.36 11.79
C LYS A 110 -1.45 3.70 10.85
N LYS A 111 -2.73 3.97 11.04
CA LYS A 111 -3.83 3.48 10.18
C LYS A 111 -3.92 4.22 8.85
N CYS A 112 -3.15 5.30 8.67
CA CYS A 112 -3.17 6.13 7.47
C CYS A 112 -4.58 6.65 7.13
N ALA A 113 -5.34 7.05 8.17
CA ALA A 113 -6.73 7.47 8.02
C ALA A 113 -6.90 8.70 7.11
N ASP A 114 -5.88 9.57 7.06
CA ASP A 114 -5.70 10.57 6.00
C ASP A 114 -4.48 10.18 5.18
N HIS A 115 -4.75 9.70 3.97
CA HIS A 115 -3.74 9.23 3.02
C HIS A 115 -2.76 10.34 2.64
N HIS A 116 -3.26 11.55 2.38
CA HIS A 116 -2.40 12.65 1.97
C HIS A 116 -1.47 13.10 3.10
N LYS A 117 -1.97 13.14 4.34
CA LYS A 117 -1.14 13.57 5.48
C LYS A 117 -0.17 12.50 5.97
N SER A 118 -0.60 11.24 6.05
CA SER A 118 0.24 10.19 6.63
C SER A 118 1.08 9.50 5.56
N TRP A 119 0.49 9.26 4.39
CA TRP A 119 1.18 8.51 3.35
C TRP A 119 2.17 9.35 2.55
N ASP A 120 1.76 10.53 2.07
CA ASP A 120 2.66 11.39 1.30
C ASP A 120 3.78 11.98 2.18
N SER A 121 3.53 12.22 3.47
CA SER A 121 4.56 12.56 4.46
C SER A 121 5.67 11.50 4.50
N ILE A 122 5.32 10.21 4.58
CA ILE A 122 6.35 9.15 4.59
C ILE A 122 7.06 9.01 3.24
N CYS A 123 6.31 9.05 2.12
CA CYS A 123 6.91 8.92 0.80
C CYS A 123 7.79 10.10 0.40
N SER A 124 7.55 11.29 0.97
CA SER A 124 8.28 12.50 0.59
C SER A 124 9.32 12.88 1.64
N ILE A 125 8.92 13.03 2.89
CA ILE A 125 9.76 13.57 3.96
C ILE A 125 10.60 12.45 4.60
N TYR A 126 9.95 11.39 5.10
CA TYR A 126 10.68 10.29 5.75
C TYR A 126 11.67 9.60 4.79
N HIS A 127 11.21 9.27 3.58
CA HIS A 127 12.03 8.65 2.56
C HIS A 127 13.28 9.48 2.25
N GLN A 128 13.11 10.79 1.99
CA GLN A 128 14.21 11.68 1.68
C GLN A 128 15.18 11.83 2.85
N ALA A 129 14.66 12.04 4.07
CA ALA A 129 15.47 12.19 5.25
C ALA A 129 16.35 10.95 5.51
N MET A 130 15.74 9.76 5.46
CA MET A 130 16.45 8.50 5.68
C MET A 130 17.44 8.20 4.55
N ALA A 131 17.07 8.43 3.29
CA ALA A 131 17.97 8.24 2.15
C ALA A 131 19.23 9.12 2.25
N MET A 132 19.07 10.37 2.66
CA MET A 132 20.19 11.29 2.88
C MET A 132 21.10 10.82 4.03
N GLU A 133 20.55 10.34 5.14
CA GLU A 133 21.37 9.79 6.24
C GLU A 133 22.10 8.51 5.84
N LEU A 134 21.49 7.65 5.00
CA LEU A 134 22.13 6.44 4.49
C LEU A 134 23.26 6.75 3.48
N LEU A 135 23.10 7.80 2.67
CA LEU A 135 24.11 8.24 1.72
C LEU A 135 25.27 9.01 2.38
N TRP A 136 24.99 9.66 3.51
CA TRP A 136 25.93 10.60 4.14
C TRP A 136 27.31 10.00 4.46
N PRO A 137 27.43 8.79 5.04
CA PRO A 137 28.75 8.21 5.32
C PRO A 137 29.58 7.99 4.07
N TYR A 138 28.96 7.56 2.97
CA TYR A 138 29.64 7.36 1.68
C TYR A 138 30.11 8.69 1.10
N VAL A 139 29.22 9.69 1.02
CA VAL A 139 29.54 11.02 0.48
C VAL A 139 30.64 11.69 1.30
N LYS A 140 30.65 11.53 2.62
CA LYS A 140 31.68 12.09 3.50
C LYS A 140 33.06 11.43 3.31
N SER A 141 33.09 10.13 3.00
CA SER A 141 34.33 9.36 2.86
C SER A 141 34.90 9.35 1.44
N HIS A 142 34.10 9.71 0.43
CA HIS A 142 34.48 9.65 -0.98
C HIS A 142 34.47 11.06 -1.61
N PRO A 143 35.64 11.65 -1.91
CA PRO A 143 35.73 13.00 -2.49
C PRO A 143 35.04 13.14 -3.86
N ILE A 144 34.93 12.04 -4.61
CA ILE A 144 34.25 11.95 -5.91
C ILE A 144 33.21 10.84 -5.81
N PRO A 145 32.04 11.10 -5.20
CA PRO A 145 31.02 10.07 -5.02
C PRO A 145 30.40 9.69 -6.37
N SER A 146 30.11 8.41 -6.56
CA SER A 146 29.38 7.90 -7.72
C SER A 146 28.29 6.92 -7.29
N VAL A 147 27.28 6.72 -8.14
CA VAL A 147 26.20 5.76 -7.85
C VAL A 147 26.76 4.35 -7.79
N ASP A 148 27.56 3.94 -8.76
CA ASP A 148 28.17 2.61 -8.80
C ASP A 148 29.11 2.39 -7.61
N GLY A 149 29.88 3.42 -7.25
CA GLY A 149 30.72 3.40 -6.06
C GLY A 149 29.92 3.25 -4.77
N TYR A 150 28.77 3.93 -4.63
CA TYR A 150 27.89 3.75 -3.47
C TYR A 150 27.31 2.33 -3.43
N LEU A 151 26.85 1.80 -4.56
CA LEU A 151 26.30 0.45 -4.63
C LEU A 151 27.35 -0.64 -4.32
N ALA A 152 28.61 -0.42 -4.69
CA ALA A 152 29.71 -1.29 -4.29
C ALA A 152 29.99 -1.16 -2.79
N TRP A 153 30.12 0.06 -2.28
CA TRP A 153 30.39 0.34 -0.87
C TRP A 153 29.30 -0.19 0.08
N VAL A 154 28.02 -0.13 -0.30
CA VAL A 154 26.92 -0.70 0.51
C VAL A 154 27.07 -2.20 0.70
N LYS A 155 27.55 -2.94 -0.31
CA LYS A 155 27.74 -4.40 -0.23
C LYS A 155 28.83 -4.80 0.77
N GLU A 156 29.73 -3.89 1.08
CA GLU A 156 30.82 -4.09 2.03
C GLU A 156 30.41 -3.76 3.48
N GLN A 157 29.25 -3.11 3.68
CA GLN A 157 28.77 -2.74 5.01
C GLN A 157 28.40 -3.96 5.84
N GLN A 158 28.82 -3.95 7.11
CA GLN A 158 28.53 -4.99 8.10
C GLN A 158 27.56 -4.52 9.20
N ASP A 159 27.22 -3.24 9.24
CA ASP A 159 26.30 -2.71 10.24
C ASP A 159 24.87 -3.17 9.95
N SER A 160 24.33 -4.00 10.84
CA SER A 160 23.01 -4.62 10.68
C SER A 160 21.89 -3.58 10.55
N LEU A 161 21.93 -2.51 11.34
CA LEU A 161 20.89 -1.49 11.33
C LEU A 161 20.94 -0.70 10.01
N TYR A 162 22.14 -0.35 9.55
CA TYR A 162 22.36 0.27 8.26
C TYR A 162 21.75 -0.57 7.13
N LEU A 163 22.05 -1.88 7.09
CA LEU A 163 21.54 -2.79 6.07
C LEU A 163 20.01 -2.91 6.10
N ILE A 164 19.42 -3.04 7.30
CA ILE A 164 17.96 -3.04 7.49
C ILE A 164 17.34 -1.74 6.96
N LYS A 165 17.91 -0.59 7.32
CA LYS A 165 17.41 0.73 6.88
C LYS A 165 17.60 0.97 5.40
N TYR A 166 18.70 0.47 4.83
CA TYR A 166 18.97 0.50 3.40
C TYR A 166 17.89 -0.27 2.64
N GLU A 167 17.59 -1.50 3.05
CA GLU A 167 16.58 -2.33 2.42
C GLU A 167 15.17 -1.70 2.54
N GLN A 168 14.82 -1.22 3.74
CA GLN A 168 13.54 -0.54 3.97
C GLN A 168 13.37 0.70 3.09
N THR A 169 14.41 1.52 2.97
CA THR A 169 14.35 2.80 2.25
C THR A 169 14.44 2.60 0.74
N PHE A 170 15.54 2.00 0.27
CA PHE A 170 15.88 1.95 -1.15
C PHE A 170 15.26 0.77 -1.90
N VAL A 171 14.87 -0.31 -1.21
CA VAL A 171 14.21 -1.46 -1.85
C VAL A 171 12.70 -1.34 -1.70
N TYR A 172 12.19 -1.38 -0.47
CA TYR A 172 10.74 -1.47 -0.27
C TYR A 172 10.00 -0.14 -0.44
N LEU A 173 10.42 0.90 0.27
CA LEU A 173 9.72 2.19 0.21
C LEU A 173 9.83 2.81 -1.19
N GLN A 174 11.02 2.74 -1.80
CA GLN A 174 11.21 3.18 -3.18
C GLN A 174 10.38 2.35 -4.18
N ALA A 175 10.27 1.01 -4.02
CA ALA A 175 9.39 0.22 -4.87
C ALA A 175 7.92 0.64 -4.75
N ILE A 176 7.42 0.95 -3.55
CA ILE A 176 6.05 1.45 -3.40
C ILE A 176 5.87 2.83 -4.04
N ILE A 177 6.84 3.73 -3.89
CA ILE A 177 6.82 5.04 -4.56
C ILE A 177 6.78 4.85 -6.08
N ASN A 178 7.62 3.97 -6.62
CA ASN A 178 7.66 3.64 -8.03
C ASN A 178 6.33 3.02 -8.51
N TYR A 179 5.73 2.16 -7.71
CA TYR A 179 4.43 1.56 -8.01
C TYR A 179 3.32 2.61 -8.14
N ARG A 180 3.25 3.54 -7.18
CA ARG A 180 2.28 4.66 -7.23
C ARG A 180 2.52 5.55 -8.43
N LYS A 181 3.80 5.89 -8.69
CA LYS A 181 4.19 6.70 -9.85
C LYS A 181 3.83 6.00 -11.15
N ALA A 182 4.06 4.70 -11.25
CA ALA A 182 3.72 3.88 -12.41
C ALA A 182 2.22 3.85 -12.70
N ILE A 183 1.39 3.76 -11.65
CA ILE A 183 -0.07 3.86 -11.80
C ILE A 183 -0.45 5.24 -12.33
N ARG A 184 0.12 6.32 -11.79
CA ARG A 184 -0.20 7.70 -12.24
C ARG A 184 0.28 8.00 -13.65
N MET A 185 1.40 7.41 -14.06
CA MET A 185 2.04 7.64 -15.36
C MET A 185 1.61 6.65 -16.45
N ASN A 186 0.69 5.74 -16.15
CA ASN A 186 0.33 4.68 -17.10
C ASN A 186 1.52 3.85 -17.59
N ASN A 187 2.40 3.44 -16.65
CA ASN A 187 3.59 2.65 -16.94
C ASN A 187 3.44 1.20 -16.42
N PRO A 188 2.95 0.24 -17.24
CA PRO A 188 2.69 -1.13 -16.80
C PRO A 188 3.96 -1.92 -16.46
N ILE A 189 5.06 -1.64 -17.16
CA ILE A 189 6.35 -2.28 -16.91
C ILE A 189 6.86 -1.89 -15.52
N LEU A 190 6.89 -0.58 -15.21
CA LEU A 190 7.31 -0.08 -13.90
C LEU A 190 6.39 -0.58 -12.80
N LYS A 191 5.07 -0.60 -13.04
CA LYS A 191 4.08 -1.11 -12.09
C LYS A 191 4.37 -2.57 -11.73
N LYS A 192 4.60 -3.43 -12.73
CA LYS A 192 4.91 -4.85 -12.55
C LYS A 192 6.23 -5.06 -11.83
N ALA A 193 7.29 -4.37 -12.27
CA ALA A 193 8.60 -4.45 -11.66
C ALA A 193 8.56 -4.03 -10.18
N ALA A 194 7.94 -2.89 -9.89
CA ALA A 194 7.77 -2.39 -8.53
C ALA A 194 6.95 -3.35 -7.66
N ARG A 195 5.82 -3.88 -8.17
CA ARG A 195 4.98 -4.86 -7.45
C ARG A 195 5.78 -6.08 -7.01
N ARG A 196 6.59 -6.65 -7.92
CA ARG A 196 7.42 -7.83 -7.63
C ARG A 196 8.45 -7.60 -6.52
N VAL A 197 8.92 -6.36 -6.37
CA VAL A 197 9.90 -6.02 -5.34
C VAL A 197 9.26 -5.99 -3.95
N PHE A 198 8.10 -5.34 -3.79
CA PHE A 198 7.47 -5.22 -2.46
C PHE A 198 6.45 -6.31 -2.13
N SER A 199 6.00 -7.13 -3.10
CA SER A 199 4.98 -8.15 -2.84
C SER A 199 5.38 -9.23 -1.81
N PRO A 200 6.66 -9.66 -1.69
CA PRO A 200 7.05 -10.61 -0.64
C PRO A 200 6.76 -10.13 0.78
N VAL A 201 6.68 -8.81 1.01
CA VAL A 201 6.37 -8.24 2.34
C VAL A 201 5.01 -8.72 2.86
N TRP A 202 4.06 -9.04 1.97
CA TRP A 202 2.75 -9.58 2.35
C TRP A 202 2.83 -10.99 2.96
N SER A 203 3.85 -11.74 2.57
CA SER A 203 4.15 -13.07 3.08
C SER A 203 5.11 -13.06 4.27
N ALA A 204 5.59 -11.88 4.68
CA ALA A 204 6.45 -11.73 5.85
C ALA A 204 5.68 -11.35 7.12
N ARG A 205 4.59 -10.59 6.98
CA ARG A 205 3.83 -10.02 8.11
C ARG A 205 2.36 -10.47 8.05
N HIS A 206 1.65 -10.41 9.18
CA HIS A 206 0.33 -11.03 9.31
C HIS A 206 -0.72 -10.22 8.55
N HIS A 207 -0.92 -10.58 7.28
CA HIS A 207 -1.86 -9.98 6.36
C HIS A 207 -2.59 -11.06 5.55
N PRO A 208 -3.33 -12.00 6.19
CA PRO A 208 -3.87 -13.18 5.52
C PRO A 208 -4.73 -12.86 4.29
N ILE A 209 -5.54 -11.81 4.38
CA ILE A 209 -6.38 -11.34 3.27
C ILE A 209 -5.52 -10.81 2.11
N TYR A 210 -4.55 -9.93 2.40
CA TYR A 210 -3.73 -9.31 1.35
C TYR A 210 -2.73 -10.29 0.73
N HIS A 211 -2.20 -11.19 1.54
CA HIS A 211 -1.37 -12.29 1.10
C HIS A 211 -2.11 -13.17 0.08
N LEU A 212 -3.35 -13.57 0.41
CA LEU A 212 -4.18 -14.35 -0.49
C LEU A 212 -4.53 -13.57 -1.77
N ILE A 213 -4.96 -12.31 -1.66
CA ILE A 213 -5.34 -11.51 -2.82
C ILE A 213 -4.15 -11.29 -3.76
N GLU A 214 -2.96 -10.97 -3.23
CA GLU A 214 -1.76 -10.75 -4.04
C GLU A 214 -1.36 -12.03 -4.78
N ALA A 215 -1.25 -13.14 -4.06
CA ALA A 215 -0.85 -14.42 -4.63
C ALA A 215 -1.89 -14.93 -5.65
N ALA A 216 -3.18 -14.84 -5.33
CA ALA A 216 -4.26 -15.23 -6.24
C ALA A 216 -4.23 -14.40 -7.53
N ASN A 217 -4.02 -13.09 -7.43
CA ASN A 217 -3.93 -12.22 -8.59
C ASN A 217 -2.75 -12.61 -9.50
N GLU A 218 -1.56 -12.88 -8.94
CA GLU A 218 -0.40 -13.33 -9.73
C GLU A 218 -0.64 -14.70 -10.37
N VAL A 219 -1.17 -15.68 -9.61
CA VAL A 219 -1.47 -17.02 -10.14
C VAL A 219 -2.53 -16.97 -11.23
N GLN A 220 -3.57 -16.14 -11.08
CA GLN A 220 -4.59 -15.95 -12.10
C GLN A 220 -4.01 -15.34 -13.37
N LEU A 221 -3.20 -14.28 -13.25
CA LEU A 221 -2.54 -13.66 -14.40
C LEU A 221 -1.66 -14.66 -15.15
N MET A 222 -0.91 -15.51 -14.44
CA MET A 222 -0.06 -16.54 -15.05
C MET A 222 -0.84 -17.64 -15.79
N LYS A 223 -2.12 -17.86 -15.45
CA LYS A 223 -2.99 -18.86 -16.11
C LYS A 223 -3.69 -18.31 -17.35
N LEU A 224 -3.61 -17.01 -17.61
CA LEU A 224 -4.24 -16.41 -18.78
C LEU A 224 -3.51 -16.76 -20.07
N HIS A 225 -4.25 -16.81 -21.17
CA HIS A 225 -3.66 -16.85 -22.50
C HIS A 225 -2.73 -15.62 -22.69
N PRO A 226 -1.54 -15.74 -23.30
CA PRO A 226 -0.57 -14.65 -23.41
C PRO A 226 -1.13 -13.35 -23.97
N GLU A 227 -2.06 -13.44 -24.92
CA GLU A 227 -2.74 -12.29 -25.52
C GLU A 227 -3.64 -11.56 -24.51
N ILE A 228 -4.46 -12.30 -23.75
CA ILE A 228 -5.33 -11.76 -22.71
C ILE A 228 -4.48 -11.16 -21.58
N HIS A 229 -3.41 -11.85 -21.20
CA HIS A 229 -2.45 -11.35 -20.22
C HIS A 229 -1.85 -10.01 -20.67
N ASN A 230 -1.39 -9.91 -21.92
CA ASN A 230 -0.83 -8.69 -22.48
C ASN A 230 -1.84 -7.54 -22.51
N ILE A 231 -3.10 -7.84 -22.86
CA ILE A 231 -4.19 -6.86 -22.84
C ILE A 231 -4.40 -6.36 -21.42
N ILE A 232 -4.58 -7.25 -20.45
CA ILE A 232 -4.81 -6.89 -19.05
C ILE A 232 -3.63 -6.09 -18.49
N GLU A 233 -2.39 -6.47 -18.77
CA GLU A 233 -1.23 -5.72 -18.29
C GLU A 233 -1.20 -4.29 -18.83
N LYS A 234 -1.55 -4.10 -20.11
CA LYS A 234 -1.60 -2.77 -20.74
C LYS A 234 -2.78 -1.92 -20.30
N THR A 235 -3.88 -2.54 -19.86
CA THR A 235 -5.14 -1.85 -19.54
C THR A 235 -5.41 -1.73 -18.04
N CYS A 236 -4.60 -2.35 -17.19
CA CYS A 236 -4.66 -2.28 -15.73
C CYS A 236 -4.25 -0.90 -15.15
N ILE A 237 -4.26 0.15 -15.96
CA ILE A 237 -3.91 1.50 -15.53
C ILE A 237 -4.88 2.49 -16.15
N VAL A 238 -5.28 3.48 -15.36
CA VAL A 238 -6.36 4.40 -15.69
C VAL A 238 -5.77 5.76 -16.00
N SER A 239 -5.68 6.12 -17.29
CA SER A 239 -5.43 7.50 -17.74
C SER A 239 -6.54 7.88 -18.70
N ARG A 240 -7.20 9.02 -18.46
CA ARG A 240 -8.30 9.51 -19.32
C ARG A 240 -7.80 10.15 -20.61
N SER A 241 -6.60 10.71 -20.61
CA SER A 241 -6.05 11.44 -21.74
C SER A 241 -5.20 10.60 -22.68
N GLY A 242 -4.79 9.39 -22.27
CA GLY A 242 -3.82 8.59 -23.02
C GLY A 242 -2.43 9.22 -23.09
N HIS A 243 -2.17 10.30 -22.35
CA HIS A 243 -0.89 11.00 -22.31
C HIS A 243 -0.10 10.52 -21.09
N SER A 244 1.05 9.87 -21.31
CA SER A 244 1.95 9.34 -20.28
C SER A 244 2.46 10.42 -19.30
N GLU A 245 2.38 11.69 -19.69
CA GLU A 245 2.95 12.82 -18.96
C GLU A 245 1.96 13.53 -18.02
N GLN A 246 0.66 13.26 -18.12
CA GLN A 246 -0.36 14.01 -17.35
C GLN A 246 -0.58 13.50 -15.91
N HIS A 247 0.11 12.45 -15.47
CA HIS A 247 0.08 11.94 -14.09
C HIS A 247 -1.34 11.69 -13.54
N GLN A 248 -2.28 11.26 -14.39
CA GLN A 248 -3.67 11.02 -14.03
C GLN A 248 -3.82 9.62 -13.44
N GLY A 249 -3.72 9.49 -12.12
CA GLY A 249 -4.21 8.29 -11.42
C GLY A 249 -5.74 8.32 -11.28
N LEU A 250 -6.35 7.19 -10.92
CA LEU A 250 -7.80 7.12 -10.61
C LEU A 250 -8.18 8.12 -9.50
N ASP A 251 -7.30 8.33 -8.51
CA ASP A 251 -7.44 9.34 -7.46
C ASP A 251 -7.55 10.75 -8.03
N ALA A 252 -6.67 11.11 -8.97
CA ALA A 252 -6.70 12.42 -9.64
C ALA A 252 -7.96 12.59 -10.50
N ILE A 253 -8.36 11.55 -11.23
CA ILE A 253 -9.57 11.55 -12.05
C ILE A 253 -10.83 11.71 -11.19
N ILE A 254 -10.91 10.98 -10.07
CA ILE A 254 -12.03 11.09 -9.12
C ILE A 254 -12.00 12.44 -8.44
N GLU A 255 -10.83 12.99 -8.10
CA GLU A 255 -10.70 14.32 -7.50
C GLU A 255 -11.15 15.42 -8.47
N GLU A 256 -10.79 15.35 -9.75
CA GLU A 256 -11.25 16.27 -10.79
C GLU A 256 -12.76 16.19 -10.98
N VAL A 257 -13.32 14.98 -11.09
CA VAL A 257 -14.78 14.77 -11.17
C VAL A 257 -15.47 15.31 -9.92
N ASN A 258 -14.91 15.09 -8.73
CA ASN A 258 -15.45 15.63 -7.49
C ASN A 258 -15.34 17.16 -7.41
N LYS A 259 -14.26 17.77 -7.92
CA LYS A 259 -14.13 19.24 -8.01
C LYS A 259 -15.17 19.82 -8.95
N ALA A 260 -15.38 19.19 -10.12
CA ALA A 260 -16.42 19.58 -11.07
C ALA A 260 -17.82 19.43 -10.45
N LEU A 261 -18.13 18.30 -9.83
CA LEU A 261 -19.41 18.09 -9.13
C LEU A 261 -19.64 19.08 -7.99
N LYS A 262 -18.59 19.40 -7.20
CA LYS A 262 -18.67 20.42 -6.15
C LYS A 262 -18.91 21.82 -6.71
N SER A 263 -18.38 22.13 -7.89
CA SER A 263 -18.62 23.42 -8.56
C SER A 263 -20.06 23.57 -9.07
N LEU A 264 -20.76 22.45 -9.28
CA LEU A 264 -22.17 22.41 -9.70
C LEU A 264 -23.16 22.47 -8.53
N ILE A 265 -22.68 22.37 -7.28
CA ILE A 265 -23.49 22.51 -6.07
C ILE A 265 -23.37 23.98 -5.61
N PRO A 266 -24.47 24.74 -5.49
CA PRO A 266 -24.39 26.12 -5.03
C PRO A 266 -23.78 26.18 -3.62
N LEU A 267 -22.89 27.15 -3.39
CA LEU A 267 -22.03 27.22 -2.20
C LEU A 267 -22.77 27.37 -0.85
N VAL A 268 -24.11 27.48 -0.79
CA VAL A 268 -24.83 27.76 0.47
C VAL A 268 -26.19 27.03 0.56
N PRO A 269 -26.31 25.99 1.42
CA PRO A 269 -27.58 25.51 1.97
C PRO A 269 -28.07 26.41 3.12
N GLN A 270 -29.39 26.57 3.26
CA GLN A 270 -30.04 27.58 4.12
C GLN A 270 -29.84 27.44 5.65
N ASP A 271 -30.12 28.54 6.35
CA ASP A 271 -29.73 28.93 7.72
C ASP A 271 -30.10 27.96 8.86
N HIS A 272 -31.15 27.15 8.72
CA HIS A 272 -31.53 26.14 9.73
C HIS A 272 -30.59 24.92 9.74
N HIS A 273 -29.84 24.68 8.65
CA HIS A 273 -28.79 23.65 8.58
C HIS A 273 -27.50 24.06 9.31
N TRP A 274 -27.26 25.37 9.48
CA TRP A 274 -26.07 25.89 10.18
C TRP A 274 -26.13 25.81 11.70
N LYS A 275 -27.32 25.73 12.29
CA LYS A 275 -27.46 25.65 13.75
C LYS A 275 -27.27 24.25 14.32
N ILE A 276 -27.36 23.20 13.49
CA ILE A 276 -27.36 21.80 13.95
C ILE A 276 -26.08 21.06 13.59
N ALA A 277 -25.37 21.36 12.50
CA ALA A 277 -24.20 20.56 12.09
C ALA A 277 -22.89 20.93 12.82
N LEU A 278 -22.90 20.79 14.16
CA LEU A 278 -22.08 19.79 14.87
C LEU A 278 -20.55 19.78 14.62
N ARG A 279 -19.97 20.86 14.08
CA ARG A 279 -18.52 21.07 13.94
C ARG A 279 -17.79 21.28 15.27
N LYS A 280 -18.49 21.49 16.39
CA LYS A 280 -17.85 21.73 17.69
C LYS A 280 -17.56 20.49 18.55
N ASN A 281 -18.09 19.30 18.22
CA ASN A 281 -17.95 18.14 19.12
C ASN A 281 -16.94 17.07 18.67
N LEU A 282 -16.59 16.96 17.39
CA LEU A 282 -15.65 15.90 16.97
C LEU A 282 -14.19 16.22 17.35
N PHE A 283 -13.76 17.48 17.24
CA PHE A 283 -12.39 17.90 17.57
C PHE A 283 -12.15 18.11 19.07
N LYS A 284 -13.21 18.44 19.82
CA LYS A 284 -13.17 18.56 21.29
C LYS A 284 -13.10 17.19 21.99
N VAL A 285 -13.71 16.14 21.42
CA VAL A 285 -13.71 14.77 21.96
C VAL A 285 -12.39 14.03 21.74
N ILE A 286 -11.57 14.44 20.75
CA ILE A 286 -10.24 13.86 20.48
C ILE A 286 -9.07 14.65 21.11
N GLY A 287 -9.36 15.64 21.97
CA GLY A 287 -8.34 16.33 22.79
C GLY A 287 -7.43 17.28 22.01
N TYR A 288 -7.96 17.96 20.99
CA TYR A 288 -7.21 18.98 20.25
C TYR A 288 -7.49 20.36 20.86
N ASN A 289 -6.57 20.88 21.68
CA ASN A 289 -6.64 22.24 22.23
C ASN A 289 -6.04 23.23 21.22
N GLU A 290 -6.88 24.12 20.68
CA GLU A 290 -6.49 25.22 19.79
C GLU A 290 -5.98 26.45 20.56
N ASP A 291 -4.91 26.30 21.35
CA ASP A 291 -4.22 27.47 21.94
C ASP A 291 -2.79 27.61 21.38
N GLN A 292 -2.66 27.49 20.06
CA GLN A 292 -1.49 28.02 19.36
C GLN A 292 -1.95 28.87 18.18
N LEU A 293 -1.82 30.19 18.38
CA LEU A 293 -1.91 31.25 17.38
C LEU A 293 -0.98 30.96 16.19
N LEU A 294 -1.49 30.36 15.12
CA LEU A 294 -0.80 30.34 13.84
C LEU A 294 -1.84 30.52 12.73
N GLY A 295 -1.54 31.44 11.82
CA GLY A 295 -2.37 31.80 10.66
C GLY A 295 -2.62 30.63 9.69
N PRO A 296 -3.06 30.89 8.45
CA PRO A 296 -3.39 29.83 7.50
C PRO A 296 -2.19 28.88 7.40
N ARG A 297 -2.36 27.62 7.88
CA ARG A 297 -1.30 26.60 7.85
C ARG A 297 -0.89 26.39 6.39
N THR A 298 0.18 27.06 5.99
CA THR A 298 0.94 26.73 4.80
C THR A 298 1.32 25.25 4.89
N ARG A 299 1.17 24.55 3.76
CA ARG A 299 1.65 23.17 3.61
C ARG A 299 3.07 23.10 4.22
N PRO A 300 3.35 22.20 5.19
CA PRO A 300 4.66 22.15 5.80
C PRO A 300 5.71 22.02 4.70
N GLU A 301 6.72 22.89 4.75
CA GLU A 301 7.80 22.89 3.77
C GLU A 301 8.58 21.58 3.93
N SER A 302 8.48 20.69 2.94
CA SER A 302 9.01 19.33 3.02
C SER A 302 10.50 19.28 3.36
N THR A 303 11.24 20.32 2.95
CA THR A 303 12.67 20.49 3.23
C THR A 303 12.94 20.70 4.73
N MET A 304 12.17 21.57 5.38
CA MET A 304 12.33 21.86 6.81
C MET A 304 11.97 20.63 7.67
N GLU A 305 10.88 19.95 7.34
CA GLU A 305 10.49 18.72 8.05
C GLU A 305 11.49 17.58 7.84
N CYS A 306 12.09 17.50 6.64
CA CYS A 306 13.15 16.55 6.34
C CYS A 306 14.38 16.81 7.23
N GLN A 307 14.84 18.07 7.29
CA GLN A 307 15.97 18.47 8.13
C GLN A 307 15.69 18.22 9.62
N ARG A 308 14.47 18.51 10.08
CA ARG A 308 14.07 18.27 11.48
C ARG A 308 14.18 16.78 11.84
N PHE A 309 13.74 15.89 10.96
CA PHE A 309 13.88 14.46 11.20
C PHE A 309 15.32 13.98 11.10
N GLN A 310 16.14 14.52 10.19
CA GLN A 310 17.58 14.21 10.15
C GLN A 310 18.31 14.60 11.43
N THR A 311 18.05 15.80 11.97
CA THR A 311 18.59 16.22 13.26
C THR A 311 18.22 15.22 14.36
N LEU A 312 16.98 14.72 14.35
CA LEU A 312 16.57 13.68 15.28
C LEU A 312 17.38 12.39 15.09
N LEU A 313 17.51 11.89 13.86
CA LEU A 313 18.28 10.67 13.57
C LEU A 313 19.74 10.78 14.02
N ARG A 314 20.37 11.93 13.79
CA ARG A 314 21.76 12.21 14.19
C ARG A 314 21.91 12.31 15.70
N ASN A 315 20.96 12.95 16.39
CA ASN A 315 20.97 13.05 17.85
C ASN A 315 20.90 11.68 18.53
N PHE A 316 20.21 10.71 17.92
CA PHE A 316 20.16 9.32 18.39
C PHE A 316 21.28 8.43 17.83
N GLU A 317 22.15 9.00 17.00
CA GLU A 317 23.20 8.29 16.26
C GLU A 317 22.66 7.04 15.55
N PHE A 318 21.43 7.15 15.00
CA PHE A 318 20.64 5.98 14.63
C PHE A 318 21.24 5.14 13.51
N VAL A 319 21.88 5.79 12.52
CA VAL A 319 22.50 5.11 11.36
C VAL A 319 24.00 5.42 11.31
N ASN A 320 24.62 5.67 12.46
CA ASN A 320 26.03 6.06 12.55
C ASN A 320 26.95 4.82 12.49
N LEU A 321 27.63 4.64 11.36
CA LEU A 321 28.57 3.54 11.13
C LEU A 321 29.81 3.56 12.04
N LEU A 322 30.16 4.70 12.64
CA LEU A 322 31.33 4.81 13.52
C LEU A 322 31.08 4.23 14.92
N ASN A 323 29.81 4.15 15.33
CA ASN A 323 29.39 3.68 16.64
C ASN A 323 28.57 2.40 16.46
N SER A 324 29.17 1.36 15.84
CA SER A 324 28.49 0.07 15.65
C SER A 324 28.02 -0.45 17.02
N LYS A 325 26.71 -0.39 17.24
CA LYS A 325 26.13 -0.86 18.50
C LYS A 325 26.20 -2.38 18.50
N PRO A 326 26.61 -3.03 19.60
CA PRO A 326 26.62 -4.48 19.68
C PRO A 326 25.20 -5.08 19.58
N VAL A 327 24.18 -4.25 19.82
CA VAL A 327 22.77 -4.63 19.81
C VAL A 327 22.01 -3.70 18.86
N CYS A 328 21.28 -4.29 17.91
CA CYS A 328 20.41 -3.57 16.98
C CYS A 328 19.11 -3.18 17.69
N GLN A 329 18.80 -1.88 17.78
CA GLN A 329 17.64 -1.37 18.56
C GLN A 329 16.78 -0.41 17.74
N SER A 330 15.54 -0.19 18.18
CA SER A 330 14.67 0.87 17.68
C SER A 330 15.27 2.26 17.93
N LEU A 331 14.77 3.28 17.23
CA LEU A 331 15.27 4.65 17.29
C LEU A 331 15.22 5.26 18.70
N ASP A 332 14.27 4.84 19.53
CA ASP A 332 14.15 5.23 20.93
C ASP A 332 14.76 4.24 21.93
N GLY A 333 15.35 3.14 21.45
CA GLY A 333 15.90 2.07 22.29
C GLY A 333 14.84 1.23 23.02
N GLU A 334 13.55 1.42 22.72
CA GLU A 334 12.43 0.69 23.36
C GLU A 334 12.47 -0.82 23.03
N TYR A 335 12.91 -1.17 21.82
CA TYR A 335 12.90 -2.54 21.33
C TYR A 335 14.27 -2.96 20.82
N GLU A 336 14.67 -4.17 21.20
CA GLU A 336 15.74 -4.89 20.50
C GLU A 336 15.17 -5.53 19.23
N LEU A 337 15.84 -5.27 18.11
CA LEU A 337 15.43 -5.72 16.79
C LEU A 337 15.85 -7.17 16.58
N ASN A 338 15.03 -7.91 15.84
CA ASN A 338 15.33 -9.29 15.53
C ASN A 338 16.41 -9.41 14.44
N GLU A 339 17.29 -10.39 14.58
CA GLU A 339 18.41 -10.65 13.65
C GLU A 339 17.93 -11.09 12.25
N ASP A 340 16.77 -11.73 12.15
CA ASP A 340 16.14 -12.14 10.89
C ASP A 340 15.84 -10.95 9.97
N LEU A 341 15.75 -9.73 10.51
CA LEU A 341 15.50 -8.52 9.72
C LEU A 341 16.61 -8.23 8.69
N ILE A 342 17.85 -8.67 8.94
CA ILE A 342 18.95 -8.54 7.98
C ILE A 342 18.66 -9.39 6.73
N ASN A 343 17.99 -10.53 6.91
CA ASN A 343 17.63 -11.46 5.86
C ASN A 343 16.14 -11.36 5.48
N PHE A 344 15.52 -10.20 5.72
CA PHE A 344 14.09 -10.04 5.56
C PHE A 344 13.61 -10.34 4.13
N THR A 345 14.24 -9.76 3.09
CA THR A 345 13.89 -10.05 1.68
C THR A 345 13.95 -11.55 1.34
N PRO A 346 15.08 -12.25 1.58
CA PRO A 346 15.16 -13.70 1.34
C PRO A 346 14.06 -14.49 2.05
N LEU A 347 13.86 -14.26 3.34
CA LEU A 347 12.85 -14.94 4.15
C LEU A 347 11.43 -14.64 3.65
N ALA A 348 11.14 -13.39 3.31
CA ALA A 348 9.84 -12.98 2.77
C ALA A 348 9.53 -13.65 1.43
N LYS A 349 10.53 -13.75 0.55
CA LYS A 349 10.41 -14.44 -0.75
C LYS A 349 10.18 -15.93 -0.56
N GLN A 350 10.90 -16.57 0.36
CA GLN A 350 10.73 -17.98 0.68
C GLN A 350 9.33 -18.25 1.24
N ALA A 351 8.88 -17.46 2.23
CA ALA A 351 7.54 -17.57 2.79
C ALA A 351 6.44 -17.42 1.72
N ARG A 352 6.63 -16.49 0.78
CA ARG A 352 5.72 -16.32 -0.36
C ARG A 352 5.69 -17.53 -1.28
N GLN A 353 6.85 -18.10 -1.60
CA GLN A 353 6.96 -19.28 -2.46
C GLN A 353 6.25 -20.47 -1.82
N SER A 354 6.54 -20.76 -0.54
CA SER A 354 5.88 -21.85 0.20
C SER A 354 4.37 -21.67 0.20
N PHE A 355 3.88 -20.46 0.52
CA PHE A 355 2.44 -20.18 0.51
C PHE A 355 1.78 -20.46 -0.84
N ILE A 356 2.40 -20.04 -1.95
CA ILE A 356 1.86 -20.25 -3.29
C ILE A 356 1.78 -21.75 -3.61
N ILE A 357 2.85 -22.50 -3.30
CA ILE A 357 2.93 -23.95 -3.51
C ILE A 357 1.83 -24.65 -2.71
N ASP A 358 1.76 -24.38 -1.40
CA ASP A 358 0.84 -25.10 -0.52
C ASP A 358 -0.62 -24.78 -0.82
N THR A 359 -0.93 -23.51 -1.09
CA THR A 359 -2.31 -23.04 -1.30
C THR A 359 -2.83 -23.33 -2.71
N PHE A 360 -2.04 -23.06 -3.74
CA PHE A 360 -2.53 -23.08 -5.13
C PHE A 360 -2.09 -24.31 -5.93
N ILE A 361 -1.02 -25.00 -5.54
CA ILE A 361 -0.51 -26.19 -6.23
C ILE A 361 -0.96 -27.45 -5.48
N ASN A 362 -0.58 -27.56 -4.21
CA ASN A 362 -0.85 -28.75 -3.40
C ASN A 362 -2.30 -28.82 -2.90
N LYS A 363 -3.05 -27.71 -2.96
CA LYS A 363 -4.40 -27.56 -2.39
C LYS A 363 -4.46 -28.01 -0.91
N GLY A 364 -3.36 -27.81 -0.19
CA GLY A 364 -3.23 -28.19 1.22
C GLY A 364 -4.08 -27.29 2.11
N ILE A 365 -4.37 -27.76 3.33
CA ILE A 365 -4.90 -26.92 4.41
C ILE A 365 -3.85 -25.84 4.69
N LEU A 366 -4.28 -24.58 4.75
CA LEU A 366 -3.44 -23.41 5.06
C LEU A 366 -2.52 -23.74 6.24
N LEU A 367 -1.23 -23.92 5.97
CA LEU A 367 -0.22 -24.07 7.00
C LEU A 367 -0.19 -22.81 7.87
N LEU A 368 0.07 -23.01 9.17
CA LEU A 368 0.32 -21.94 10.11
C LEU A 368 1.31 -20.94 9.50
N PHE A 369 0.83 -19.73 9.25
CA PHE A 369 1.63 -18.68 8.65
C PHE A 369 2.61 -18.13 9.69
N ARG A 370 3.89 -18.45 9.52
CA ARG A 370 4.97 -17.95 10.38
C ARG A 370 5.32 -16.52 9.99
N LEU A 371 5.26 -15.61 10.95
CA LEU A 371 5.70 -14.23 10.78
C LEU A 371 7.21 -14.11 10.85
N ILE A 372 7.77 -13.17 10.09
CA ILE A 372 9.14 -12.71 10.31
C ILE A 372 9.10 -11.65 11.42
N PRO A 373 9.62 -11.93 12.62
CA PRO A 373 9.52 -11.02 13.76
C PRO A 373 10.32 -9.75 13.54
N VAL A 374 9.78 -8.61 14.01
CA VAL A 374 10.50 -7.31 13.97
C VAL A 374 11.32 -7.10 15.22
N THR A 375 10.82 -7.53 16.38
CA THR A 375 11.50 -7.40 17.68
C THR A 375 11.85 -8.78 18.24
N LYS A 376 12.84 -8.85 19.13
CA LYS A 376 13.14 -10.10 19.85
C LYS A 376 11.94 -10.61 20.65
N GLN A 377 11.18 -9.71 21.28
CA GLN A 377 9.95 -10.03 21.99
C GLN A 377 8.89 -10.69 21.09
N GLU A 378 8.75 -10.22 19.85
CA GLU A 378 7.84 -10.85 18.88
C GLU A 378 8.29 -12.27 18.54
N ALA A 379 9.59 -12.49 18.38
CA ALA A 379 10.15 -13.81 18.11
C ALA A 379 9.97 -14.78 19.29
N GLU A 380 10.22 -14.30 20.51
CA GLU A 380 10.02 -15.08 21.74
C GLU A 380 8.55 -15.43 21.94
N ALA A 381 7.64 -14.47 21.74
CA ALA A 381 6.21 -14.73 21.82
C ALA A 381 5.77 -15.81 20.83
N GLN A 382 6.26 -15.74 19.58
CA GLN A 382 5.96 -16.72 18.55
C GLN A 382 6.54 -18.11 18.87
N LYS A 383 7.78 -18.18 19.39
CA LYS A 383 8.38 -19.42 19.86
C LYS A 383 7.61 -20.03 21.03
N ASN A 384 7.11 -19.20 21.94
CA ASN A 384 6.29 -19.66 23.06
C ASN A 384 4.96 -20.23 22.57
N GLU A 385 4.31 -19.57 21.59
CA GLU A 385 3.09 -20.08 20.95
C GLU A 385 3.32 -21.42 20.24
N GLU A 386 4.45 -21.60 19.55
CA GLU A 386 4.80 -22.85 18.87
C GLU A 386 5.00 -24.03 19.83
N ASN A 387 5.39 -23.76 21.07
CA ASN A 387 5.65 -24.79 22.07
C ASN A 387 4.46 -25.04 23.02
N MET A 388 3.33 -24.35 22.84
CA MET A 388 2.16 -24.52 23.71
C MET A 388 1.51 -25.90 23.50
N THR A 389 1.23 -26.55 24.62
CA THR A 389 0.45 -27.78 24.67
C THR A 389 -1.04 -27.49 24.46
N ILE A 390 -1.81 -28.49 24.00
CA ILE A 390 -3.26 -28.36 23.81
C ILE A 390 -3.97 -27.83 25.08
N PRO A 391 -3.67 -28.31 26.31
CA PRO A 391 -4.27 -27.75 27.52
C PRO A 391 -3.97 -26.27 27.73
N GLU A 392 -2.74 -25.82 27.47
CA GLU A 392 -2.36 -24.41 27.61
C GLU A 392 -3.08 -23.52 26.58
N ILE A 393 -3.28 -24.02 25.36
CA ILE A 393 -4.07 -23.35 24.32
C ILE A 393 -5.52 -23.20 24.79
N VAL A 394 -6.13 -24.27 25.32
CA VAL A 394 -7.51 -24.24 25.82
C VAL A 394 -7.65 -23.21 26.94
N VAL A 395 -6.75 -23.22 27.93
CA VAL A 395 -6.75 -22.24 29.02
C VAL A 395 -6.62 -20.81 28.49
N LYS A 396 -5.71 -20.56 27.54
CA LYS A 396 -5.58 -19.22 26.91
C LYS A 396 -6.86 -18.78 26.21
N ILE A 397 -7.52 -19.68 25.49
CA ILE A 397 -8.78 -19.40 24.80
C ILE A 397 -9.86 -19.07 25.83
N GLU A 398 -9.98 -19.87 26.89
CA GLU A 398 -10.93 -19.63 27.99
C GLU A 398 -10.69 -18.28 28.68
N THR A 399 -9.43 -17.94 28.96
CA THR A 399 -9.04 -16.65 29.55
C THR A 399 -9.39 -15.47 28.63
N LEU A 400 -9.26 -15.64 27.31
CA LEU A 400 -9.70 -14.64 26.33
C LEU A 400 -11.22 -14.46 26.32
N PHE A 401 -11.97 -15.51 26.64
CA PHE A 401 -13.43 -15.49 26.71
C PHE A 401 -13.99 -15.02 28.06
N GLU A 402 -13.21 -15.08 29.13
CA GLU A 402 -13.56 -14.67 30.49
C GLU A 402 -14.18 -13.24 30.61
N PRO A 403 -13.67 -12.20 29.92
CA PRO A 403 -14.30 -10.87 29.95
C PRO A 403 -15.61 -10.76 29.16
N PHE A 404 -16.00 -11.78 28.39
CA PHE A 404 -17.25 -11.79 27.64
C PHE A 404 -18.36 -12.44 28.46
N GLY A 405 -19.53 -11.78 28.58
CA GLY A 405 -20.67 -12.35 29.31
C GLY A 405 -21.15 -13.69 28.74
N GLU A 406 -21.79 -14.52 29.57
CA GLU A 406 -22.25 -15.90 29.23
C GLU A 406 -23.03 -16.00 27.91
N SER A 407 -23.80 -14.96 27.56
CA SER A 407 -24.57 -14.89 26.32
C SER A 407 -23.71 -14.79 25.05
N THR A 408 -22.49 -14.27 25.18
CA THR A 408 -21.51 -14.15 24.08
C THR A 408 -20.65 -15.42 24.01
N GLN A 409 -20.29 -16.00 25.14
CA GLN A 409 -19.55 -17.28 25.20
C GLN A 409 -20.34 -18.44 24.56
N LYS A 410 -21.66 -18.52 24.82
CA LYS A 410 -22.56 -19.53 24.22
C LYS A 410 -22.67 -19.47 22.69
N LYS A 411 -22.26 -18.39 22.04
CA LYS A 411 -22.26 -18.30 20.56
C LYS A 411 -21.04 -18.95 19.90
N TYR A 412 -19.98 -19.20 20.68
CA TYR A 412 -18.70 -19.73 20.18
C TYR A 412 -18.34 -21.10 20.72
N LEU A 413 -19.06 -21.59 21.74
CA LEU A 413 -19.07 -22.99 22.16
C LEU A 413 -19.95 -23.79 21.20
N GLY A 414 -19.37 -24.22 20.08
CA GLY A 414 -19.95 -25.18 19.14
C GLY A 414 -19.55 -26.60 19.48
#